data_AF-A0A928P7X6-F1
#
_entry.id   AF-A0A928P7X6-F1
#
_cell.length_a   1.000
_cell.length_b   1.000
_cell.length_c   1.000
_cell.angle_alpha   90.00
_cell.angle_beta   90.00
_cell.angle_gamma   90.00
#
_symmetry.space_group_name_H-M   'P 1'
#
loop_
_entity.id
_entity.type
_entity.pdbx_description
1 polymer ?
#
loop_
_entity_poly.entity_id
_entity_poly.type
_entity_poly.pdbx_seq_one_letter_code
_entity_poly.pdbx_strand_id
1 'polypeptide(L)'
;MVNFLILLTLHFLGDFYLQTSKIAKCKNANIGEDCNRCSSCKEKAFFNNKYVALHSLLYAVPFLFLFFMTRWTSALIIIATLLASHYVIDTISCCLNKKLKQTLVFIADQVLHIAIFVVMFKLFDFNSEFEKYEFVIKIIFSVSFLIIPVSVFINKLFYDLYPNSQPGKIFDVGSIIGMFERALVLIFASFGDFAAIAIIITIKTWARSNDLKDPEFRNKYLLGTLASLVLALIAFLIYRL
;
A
#
# COMPACT_ATOMS: atom_id res chain seq x y z
N MET A 1 -13.52 11.68 12.17
CA MET A 1 -12.15 11.35 11.66
C MET A 1 -11.79 9.89 11.91
N VAL A 2 -11.97 9.38 13.14
CA VAL A 2 -11.60 8.01 13.54
C VAL A 2 -12.19 6.92 12.63
N ASN A 3 -13.50 6.97 12.36
CA ASN A 3 -14.15 6.00 11.48
C ASN A 3 -13.56 5.96 10.06
N PHE A 4 -13.11 7.10 9.54
CA PHE A 4 -12.46 7.17 8.24
C PHE A 4 -11.08 6.51 8.25
N LEU A 5 -10.30 6.69 9.33
CA LEU A 5 -9.03 5.96 9.51
C LEU A 5 -9.23 4.46 9.64
N ILE A 6 -10.32 4.01 10.27
CA ILE A 6 -10.69 2.59 10.29
C ILE A 6 -10.94 2.09 8.86
N LEU A 7 -11.75 2.80 8.06
CA LEU A 7 -12.02 2.43 6.66
C LEU A 7 -10.73 2.28 5.84
N LEU A 8 -9.80 3.23 5.98
CA LEU A 8 -8.51 3.15 5.29
C LEU A 8 -7.63 1.99 5.81
N THR A 9 -7.68 1.70 7.10
CA THR A 9 -6.96 0.56 7.68
C THR A 9 -7.52 -0.77 7.15
N LEU A 10 -8.84 -0.91 7.08
CA LEU A 10 -9.49 -2.09 6.48
C LEU A 10 -9.14 -2.24 5.00
N HIS A 11 -9.06 -1.13 4.26
CA HIS A 11 -8.56 -1.12 2.89
C HIS A 11 -7.12 -1.62 2.80
N PHE A 12 -6.21 -1.14 3.65
CA PHE A 12 -4.82 -1.62 3.66
C PHE A 12 -4.75 -3.12 3.94
N LEU A 13 -5.51 -3.61 4.92
CA LEU A 13 -5.59 -5.03 5.23
C LEU A 13 -6.05 -5.84 4.01
N GLY A 14 -7.11 -5.40 3.35
CA GLY A 14 -7.67 -6.10 2.18
C GLY A 14 -6.75 -6.08 0.97
N ASP A 15 -6.28 -4.90 0.56
CA ASP A 15 -5.59 -4.72 -0.71
C ASP A 15 -4.11 -5.10 -0.66
N PHE A 16 -3.46 -4.95 0.51
CA PHE A 16 -2.02 -5.18 0.65
C PHE A 16 -1.68 -6.39 1.50
N TYR A 17 -2.27 -6.54 2.69
CA TYR A 17 -1.88 -7.60 3.63
C TYR A 17 -2.47 -8.97 3.25
N LEU A 18 -3.73 -9.01 2.81
CA LEU A 18 -4.37 -10.24 2.35
C LEU A 18 -3.99 -10.60 0.90
N GLN A 19 -3.46 -9.65 0.14
CA GLN A 19 -2.99 -9.91 -1.22
C GLN A 19 -1.62 -10.60 -1.22
N THR A 20 -1.63 -11.93 -1.41
CA THR A 20 -0.37 -12.67 -1.53
C THR A 20 0.42 -12.27 -2.79
N SER A 21 1.75 -12.40 -2.72
CA SER A 21 2.64 -12.16 -3.88
C SER A 21 2.27 -13.02 -5.09
N LYS A 22 1.74 -14.23 -4.87
CA LYS A 22 1.22 -15.10 -5.92
C LYS A 22 0.00 -14.47 -6.61
N ILE A 23 -0.98 -13.99 -5.85
CA ILE A 23 -2.19 -13.34 -6.39
C ILE A 23 -1.80 -12.09 -7.19
N ALA A 24 -0.93 -11.24 -6.63
CA ALA A 24 -0.46 -10.02 -7.28
C ALA A 24 0.26 -10.28 -8.61
N LYS A 25 1.07 -11.33 -8.69
CA LYS A 25 1.73 -11.76 -9.93
C LYS A 25 0.73 -12.37 -10.91
N CYS A 26 -0.08 -13.32 -10.48
CA CYS A 26 -1.00 -14.03 -11.35
C CYS A 26 -2.14 -13.16 -11.90
N LYS A 27 -2.52 -12.06 -11.21
CA LYS A 27 -3.51 -11.10 -11.72
C LYS A 27 -2.95 -10.24 -12.87
N ASN A 28 -1.67 -9.84 -12.77
CA ASN A 28 -0.98 -8.99 -13.74
C ASN A 28 -0.20 -9.75 -14.82
N ALA A 29 -0.08 -11.08 -14.71
CA ALA A 29 0.74 -11.88 -15.62
C ALA A 29 0.26 -11.78 -17.08
N ASN A 30 1.14 -11.32 -17.97
CA ASN A 30 1.11 -11.72 -19.37
C ASN A 30 1.57 -13.19 -19.45
N ILE A 31 0.92 -14.00 -20.28
CA ILE A 31 1.28 -15.41 -20.47
C ILE A 31 2.72 -15.50 -20.95
N GLY A 32 3.61 -16.19 -20.23
CA GLY A 32 4.95 -16.55 -20.74
C GLY A 32 6.12 -16.50 -19.75
N GLU A 33 6.36 -15.40 -19.02
CA GLU A 33 7.65 -15.25 -18.30
C GLU A 33 7.57 -15.49 -16.78
N ASP A 34 6.51 -15.06 -16.09
CA ASP A 34 6.34 -15.24 -14.63
C ASP A 34 5.41 -16.41 -14.25
N CYS A 35 4.82 -17.08 -15.25
CA CYS A 35 3.74 -18.06 -15.08
C CYS A 35 4.18 -19.53 -15.27
N ASN A 36 5.46 -19.89 -15.08
CA ASN A 36 5.94 -21.28 -15.22
C ASN A 36 5.32 -22.29 -14.22
N ARG A 37 4.45 -21.85 -13.30
CA ARG A 37 3.75 -22.70 -12.31
C ARG A 37 2.22 -22.59 -12.30
N CYS A 38 1.58 -21.77 -13.14
CA CYS A 38 0.13 -21.67 -13.11
C CYS A 38 -0.51 -22.47 -14.25
N SER A 39 -1.14 -23.59 -13.92
CA SER A 39 -1.89 -24.46 -14.85
C SER A 39 -3.11 -23.80 -15.51
N SER A 40 -3.38 -22.51 -15.24
CA SER A 40 -4.61 -21.81 -15.66
C SER A 40 -4.35 -20.55 -16.51
N CYS A 41 -3.10 -20.24 -16.87
CA CYS A 41 -2.76 -19.15 -17.80
C CYS A 41 -3.05 -19.61 -19.25
N LYS A 42 -4.28 -19.41 -19.77
CA LYS A 42 -4.60 -19.71 -21.20
C LYS A 42 -4.15 -18.56 -22.11
N GLU A 43 -3.61 -18.90 -23.28
CA GLU A 43 -2.85 -18.09 -24.25
C GLU A 43 -3.44 -16.76 -24.78
N LYS A 44 -4.64 -16.31 -24.36
CA LYS A 44 -5.24 -15.06 -24.88
C LYS A 44 -5.98 -14.19 -23.86
N ALA A 45 -5.84 -14.45 -22.57
CA ALA A 45 -6.54 -13.64 -21.55
C ALA A 45 -5.79 -12.33 -21.24
N PHE A 46 -6.48 -11.19 -21.32
CA PHE A 46 -5.91 -9.87 -21.04
C PHE A 46 -5.55 -9.68 -19.55
N PHE A 47 -6.21 -10.41 -18.66
CA PHE A 47 -5.93 -10.52 -17.23
C PHE A 47 -6.49 -11.86 -16.75
N ASN A 48 -6.03 -12.36 -15.59
CA ASN A 48 -6.58 -13.58 -15.04
C ASN A 48 -7.79 -13.29 -14.14
N ASN A 49 -8.98 -13.34 -14.73
CA ASN A 49 -10.23 -13.02 -14.03
C ASN A 49 -10.42 -13.81 -12.73
N LYS A 50 -9.95 -15.07 -12.69
CA LYS A 50 -10.05 -15.89 -11.47
C LYS A 50 -9.28 -15.30 -10.30
N TYR A 51 -8.07 -14.77 -10.54
CA TYR A 51 -7.27 -14.16 -9.48
C TYR A 51 -7.73 -12.75 -9.13
N VAL A 52 -8.25 -11.98 -10.09
CA VAL A 52 -8.88 -10.68 -9.80
C VAL A 52 -10.11 -10.88 -8.93
N ALA A 53 -11.03 -11.78 -9.31
CA ALA A 53 -12.22 -12.08 -8.51
C ALA A 53 -11.88 -12.64 -7.12
N LEU A 54 -10.88 -13.54 -7.03
CA LEU A 54 -10.40 -14.06 -5.74
C LEU A 54 -9.86 -12.94 -4.86
N HIS A 55 -9.03 -12.05 -5.41
CA HIS A 55 -8.52 -10.89 -4.68
C HIS A 55 -9.64 -10.00 -4.20
N SER A 56 -10.62 -9.69 -5.07
CA SER A 56 -11.75 -8.84 -4.68
C SER A 56 -12.59 -9.43 -3.56
N LEU A 57 -12.79 -10.76 -3.55
CA LEU A 57 -13.45 -11.43 -2.43
C LEU A 57 -12.64 -11.35 -1.14
N LEU A 58 -11.31 -11.56 -1.20
CA LEU A 58 -10.42 -11.41 -0.04
C LEU A 58 -10.39 -9.97 0.48
N TYR A 59 -10.39 -9.00 -0.44
CA TYR A 59 -10.44 -7.57 -0.14
C TYR A 59 -11.69 -7.19 0.67
N ALA A 60 -12.83 -7.84 0.42
CA ALA A 60 -14.06 -7.55 1.15
C ALA A 60 -14.08 -8.10 2.59
N VAL A 61 -13.20 -9.06 2.94
CA VAL A 61 -13.22 -9.74 4.26
C VAL A 61 -13.02 -8.76 5.43
N PRO A 62 -12.02 -7.86 5.43
CA PRO A 62 -11.86 -6.89 6.52
C PRO A 62 -13.08 -5.98 6.70
N PHE A 63 -13.81 -5.68 5.62
CA PHE A 63 -15.00 -4.81 5.67
C PHE A 63 -16.21 -5.47 6.34
N LEU A 64 -16.18 -6.76 6.66
CA LEU A 64 -17.18 -7.37 7.54
C LEU A 64 -17.21 -6.68 8.92
N PHE A 65 -16.12 -6.02 9.33
CA PHE A 65 -16.10 -5.19 10.54
C PHE A 65 -17.15 -4.05 10.53
N LEU A 66 -17.63 -3.63 9.35
CA LEU A 66 -18.62 -2.56 9.24
C LEU A 66 -19.97 -2.86 9.90
N PHE A 67 -20.31 -4.14 10.10
CA PHE A 67 -21.53 -4.52 10.85
C PHE A 67 -21.51 -4.03 12.29
N PHE A 68 -20.32 -3.73 12.86
CA PHE A 68 -20.18 -3.14 14.19
C PHE A 68 -20.15 -1.61 14.18
N MET A 69 -19.98 -0.98 13.02
CA MET A 69 -19.77 0.47 12.89
C MET A 69 -20.98 1.22 12.36
N THR A 70 -21.89 0.54 11.66
CA THR A 70 -23.06 1.16 11.04
C THR A 70 -24.26 0.20 11.04
N ARG A 71 -25.41 0.68 10.60
CA ARG A 71 -26.62 -0.14 10.45
C ARG A 71 -26.34 -1.28 9.47
N TRP A 72 -26.96 -2.44 9.71
CA TRP A 72 -26.72 -3.65 8.92
C TRP A 72 -27.02 -3.46 7.43
N THR A 73 -28.08 -2.72 7.10
CA THR A 73 -28.43 -2.37 5.72
C THR A 73 -27.37 -1.48 5.07
N SER A 74 -26.89 -0.46 5.78
CA SER A 74 -25.80 0.42 5.34
C SER A 74 -24.49 -0.37 5.14
N ALA A 75 -24.13 -1.23 6.10
CA ALA A 75 -22.93 -2.08 6.01
C ALA A 75 -22.97 -2.96 4.75
N LEU A 76 -24.10 -3.63 4.47
CA LEU A 76 -24.27 -4.45 3.28
C LEU A 76 -24.10 -3.65 1.99
N ILE A 77 -24.71 -2.46 1.89
CA ILE A 77 -24.61 -1.61 0.70
C ILE A 77 -23.16 -1.13 0.49
N ILE A 78 -22.48 -0.72 1.57
CA ILE A 78 -21.08 -0.28 1.51
C ILE A 78 -20.18 -1.44 1.07
N ILE A 79 -20.28 -2.62 1.69
CA ILE A 79 -19.47 -3.79 1.35
C ILE A 79 -19.70 -4.21 -0.11
N ALA A 80 -20.96 -4.27 -0.55
CA ALA A 80 -21.29 -4.62 -1.94
C ALA A 80 -20.70 -3.60 -2.93
N THR A 81 -20.81 -2.30 -2.61
CA THR A 81 -20.24 -1.23 -3.42
C THR A 81 -18.72 -1.35 -3.51
N LEU A 82 -18.04 -1.55 -2.37
CA LEU A 82 -16.59 -1.69 -2.29
C LEU A 82 -16.07 -2.92 -3.04
N LEU A 83 -16.76 -4.05 -2.93
CA LEU A 83 -16.43 -5.27 -3.66
C LEU A 83 -16.55 -5.05 -5.18
N ALA A 84 -17.67 -4.50 -5.63
CA ALA A 84 -17.92 -4.25 -7.05
C ALA A 84 -16.92 -3.23 -7.62
N SER A 85 -16.71 -2.12 -6.90
CA SER A 85 -15.78 -1.08 -7.34
C SER A 85 -14.35 -1.57 -7.35
N HIS A 86 -13.93 -2.33 -6.33
CA HIS A 86 -12.57 -2.85 -6.26
C HIS A 86 -12.30 -3.80 -7.43
N TYR A 87 -13.22 -4.74 -7.73
CA TYR A 87 -13.09 -5.60 -8.91
C TYR A 87 -12.94 -4.79 -10.22
N VAL A 88 -13.72 -3.73 -10.40
CA VAL A 88 -13.65 -2.86 -11.59
C VAL A 88 -12.33 -2.10 -11.64
N ILE A 89 -11.94 -1.45 -10.55
CA ILE A 89 -10.69 -0.67 -10.46
C ILE A 89 -9.49 -1.58 -10.74
N ASP A 90 -9.43 -2.73 -10.09
CA ASP A 90 -8.30 -3.66 -10.19
C ASP A 90 -8.19 -4.24 -11.62
N THR A 91 -9.33 -4.48 -12.29
CA THR A 91 -9.37 -4.88 -13.71
C THR A 91 -8.83 -3.78 -14.62
N ILE A 92 -9.25 -2.53 -14.40
CA ILE A 92 -8.76 -1.37 -15.16
C ILE A 92 -7.26 -1.17 -14.92
N SER A 93 -6.81 -1.23 -13.67
CA SER A 93 -5.42 -1.13 -13.27
C SER A 93 -4.56 -2.21 -13.96
N CYS A 94 -5.00 -3.47 -14.00
CA CYS A 94 -4.32 -4.53 -14.73
C CYS A 94 -4.17 -4.23 -16.22
N CYS A 95 -5.19 -3.62 -16.84
CA CYS A 95 -5.15 -3.24 -18.25
C CYS A 95 -4.19 -2.06 -18.50
N LEU A 96 -4.21 -1.05 -17.62
CA LEU A 96 -3.39 0.14 -17.74
C LEU A 96 -1.91 -0.12 -17.43
N ASN A 97 -1.59 -1.07 -16.54
CA ASN A 97 -0.22 -1.48 -16.22
C ASN A 97 0.58 -1.96 -17.44
N LYS A 98 -0.10 -2.37 -18.52
CA LYS A 98 0.56 -2.79 -19.78
C LYS A 98 0.93 -1.62 -20.69
N LYS A 99 0.37 -0.43 -20.45
CA LYS A 99 0.51 0.75 -21.32
C LYS A 99 1.16 1.94 -20.60
N LEU A 100 1.00 2.02 -19.28
CA LEU A 100 1.43 3.13 -18.45
C LEU A 100 2.42 2.66 -17.37
N LYS A 101 3.15 3.60 -16.79
CA LYS A 101 4.04 3.37 -15.65
C LYS A 101 3.27 2.81 -14.45
N GLN A 102 3.82 1.80 -13.77
CA GLN A 102 3.15 1.11 -12.66
C GLN A 102 2.86 2.04 -11.49
N THR A 103 3.72 3.03 -11.24
CA THR A 103 3.57 4.04 -10.20
C THR A 103 2.36 4.93 -10.46
N LEU A 104 2.16 5.36 -11.72
CA LEU A 104 1.01 6.20 -12.08
C LEU A 104 -0.30 5.43 -11.94
N VAL A 105 -0.35 4.19 -12.43
CA VAL A 105 -1.51 3.33 -12.29
C VAL A 105 -1.81 3.08 -10.81
N PHE A 106 -0.79 2.82 -10.00
CA PHE A 106 -0.95 2.63 -8.57
C PHE A 106 -1.47 3.89 -7.85
N ILE A 107 -0.94 5.08 -8.15
CA ILE A 107 -1.46 6.31 -7.54
C ILE A 107 -2.92 6.53 -7.93
N ALA A 108 -3.26 6.36 -9.22
CA ALA A 108 -4.63 6.50 -9.70
C ALA A 108 -5.58 5.50 -9.04
N ASP A 109 -5.15 4.25 -8.90
CA ASP A 109 -5.85 3.18 -8.20
C ASP A 109 -6.18 3.56 -6.74
N GLN A 110 -5.18 4.00 -5.97
CA GLN A 110 -5.37 4.39 -4.57
C GLN A 110 -6.25 5.64 -4.43
N VAL A 111 -6.13 6.61 -5.34
CA VAL A 111 -6.99 7.80 -5.39
C VAL A 111 -8.46 7.42 -5.64
N LEU A 112 -8.72 6.49 -6.56
CA LEU A 112 -10.08 6.01 -6.83
C LEU A 112 -10.68 5.30 -5.61
N HIS A 113 -9.92 4.44 -4.94
CA HIS A 113 -10.37 3.79 -3.70
C HIS A 113 -10.69 4.81 -2.60
N ILE A 114 -9.81 5.79 -2.37
CA ILE A 114 -10.04 6.87 -1.39
C ILE A 114 -11.28 7.71 -1.77
N ALA A 115 -11.46 8.04 -3.04
CA ALA A 115 -12.64 8.78 -3.51
C ALA A 115 -13.94 8.04 -3.18
N ILE A 116 -13.97 6.71 -3.38
CA ILE A 116 -15.12 5.89 -3.03
C ILE A 116 -15.36 5.90 -1.52
N PHE A 117 -14.32 5.78 -0.70
CA PHE A 117 -14.47 5.90 0.76
C PHE A 117 -15.01 7.26 1.17
N VAL A 118 -14.54 8.36 0.57
CA VAL A 118 -15.06 9.70 0.84
C VAL A 118 -16.55 9.80 0.49
N VAL A 119 -16.97 9.24 -0.63
CA VAL A 119 -18.39 9.21 -1.03
C VAL A 119 -19.21 8.37 -0.06
N MET A 120 -18.78 7.14 0.25
CA MET A 120 -19.47 6.26 1.21
C MET A 120 -19.54 6.88 2.60
N PHE A 121 -18.47 7.53 3.06
CA PHE A 121 -18.42 8.19 4.35
C PHE A 121 -19.38 9.39 4.47
N LYS A 122 -19.70 10.06 3.35
CA LYS A 122 -20.68 11.16 3.31
C LYS A 122 -22.13 10.68 3.17
N LEU A 123 -22.36 9.53 2.55
CA LEU A 123 -23.70 9.02 2.26
C LEU A 123 -24.29 8.18 3.41
N PHE A 124 -23.44 7.62 4.28
CA PHE A 124 -23.86 6.72 5.35
C PHE A 124 -23.42 7.21 6.72
N ASP A 125 -24.28 6.99 7.71
CA ASP A 125 -23.97 7.28 9.11
C ASP A 125 -23.11 6.16 9.73
N PHE A 126 -22.12 6.57 10.51
CA PHE A 126 -21.28 5.68 11.31
C PHE A 126 -21.44 6.03 12.79
N ASN A 127 -21.42 5.03 13.66
CA ASN A 127 -21.47 5.25 15.10
C ASN A 127 -20.20 5.95 15.61
N SER A 128 -20.31 6.71 16.69
CA SER A 128 -19.17 7.39 17.32
C SER A 128 -18.48 6.56 18.41
N GLU A 129 -18.86 5.29 18.59
CA GLU A 129 -18.33 4.43 19.67
C GLU A 129 -16.82 4.24 19.62
N PHE A 130 -16.24 4.29 18.42
CA PHE A 130 -14.81 4.11 18.21
C PHE A 130 -13.98 5.37 18.46
N GLU A 131 -14.60 6.55 18.65
CA GLU A 131 -13.88 7.80 18.85
C GLU A 131 -12.99 7.77 20.11
N LYS A 132 -13.41 7.06 21.16
CA LYS A 132 -12.60 6.86 22.39
C LYS A 132 -11.29 6.10 22.16
N TYR A 133 -11.14 5.40 21.03
CA TYR A 133 -9.93 4.65 20.67
C TYR A 133 -9.07 5.38 19.63
N GLU A 134 -9.28 6.68 19.44
CA GLU A 134 -8.58 7.50 18.44
C GLU A 134 -7.06 7.27 18.44
N PHE A 135 -6.42 7.33 19.61
CA PHE A 135 -4.97 7.16 19.75
C PHE A 135 -4.50 5.80 19.19
N VAL A 136 -5.18 4.72 19.57
CA VAL A 136 -4.84 3.35 19.13
C VAL A 136 -5.07 3.19 17.63
N ILE A 137 -6.16 3.75 17.11
CA ILE A 137 -6.51 3.68 15.68
C ILE A 137 -5.49 4.45 14.83
N LYS A 138 -5.05 5.63 15.28
CA LYS A 138 -3.98 6.40 14.63
C LYS A 138 -2.67 5.62 14.55
N ILE A 139 -2.29 4.90 15.61
CA ILE A 139 -1.10 4.03 15.61
C ILE A 139 -1.28 2.88 14.62
N ILE A 140 -2.40 2.15 14.69
CA ILE A 140 -2.67 1.00 13.81
C ILE A 140 -2.64 1.44 12.34
N PHE A 141 -3.29 2.55 12.01
CA PHE A 141 -3.29 3.12 10.67
C PHE A 141 -1.85 3.44 10.21
N SER A 142 -1.09 4.16 11.03
CA SER A 142 0.27 4.60 10.68
C SER A 142 1.20 3.42 10.47
N VAL A 143 1.17 2.43 11.36
CA VAL A 143 1.97 1.20 11.25
C VAL A 143 1.57 0.40 10.01
N SER A 144 0.26 0.21 9.78
CA SER A 144 -0.24 -0.55 8.64
C SER A 144 0.13 0.10 7.31
N PHE A 145 0.10 1.44 7.24
CA PHE A 145 0.51 2.21 6.07
C PHE A 145 2.03 2.13 5.80
N LEU A 146 2.85 2.27 6.85
CA LEU A 146 4.30 2.35 6.70
C LEU A 146 4.97 1.03 6.37
N ILE A 147 4.38 -0.11 6.73
CA ILE A 147 4.99 -1.43 6.51
C ILE A 147 4.83 -1.87 5.05
N ILE A 148 3.60 -2.18 4.58
CA ILE A 148 3.41 -2.77 3.25
C ILE A 148 3.11 -1.72 2.17
N PRO A 149 2.09 -0.85 2.29
CA PRO A 149 1.73 0.10 1.22
C PRO A 149 2.89 0.97 0.75
N VAL A 150 3.64 1.58 1.69
CA VAL A 150 4.81 2.40 1.35
C VAL A 150 5.92 1.57 0.69
N SER A 151 6.12 0.30 1.12
CA SER A 151 7.13 -0.58 0.50
C SER A 151 6.73 -0.97 -0.93
N VAL A 152 5.45 -1.24 -1.16
CA VAL A 152 4.90 -1.52 -2.50
C VAL A 152 5.04 -0.31 -3.41
N PHE A 153 4.73 0.89 -2.92
CA PHE A 153 4.92 2.13 -3.67
C PHE A 153 6.38 2.32 -4.09
N ILE A 154 7.32 2.20 -3.15
CA ILE A 154 8.75 2.35 -3.41
C ILE A 154 9.22 1.30 -4.43
N ASN A 155 8.78 0.05 -4.33
CA ASN A 155 9.13 -1.00 -5.28
C ASN A 155 8.62 -0.70 -6.70
N LYS A 156 7.39 -0.18 -6.84
CA LYS A 156 6.85 0.24 -8.14
C LYS A 156 7.61 1.44 -8.73
N LEU A 157 7.99 2.40 -7.89
CA LEU A 157 8.80 3.55 -8.28
C LEU A 157 10.18 3.11 -8.79
N PHE A 158 10.83 2.17 -8.09
CA PHE A 158 12.10 1.59 -8.54
C PHE A 158 11.95 0.81 -9.84
N TYR A 159 10.88 0.04 -10.01
CA TYR A 159 10.63 -0.71 -11.23
C TYR A 159 10.50 0.20 -12.45
N ASP A 160 9.75 1.30 -12.34
CA ASP A 160 9.55 2.24 -13.45
C ASP A 160 10.82 3.04 -13.82
N LEU A 161 11.69 3.32 -12.85
CA LEU A 161 12.90 4.12 -13.05
C LEU A 161 14.15 3.29 -13.35
N TYR A 162 14.18 2.03 -12.90
CA TYR A 162 15.30 1.12 -13.06
C TYR A 162 14.82 -0.28 -13.46
N PRO A 163 14.25 -0.46 -14.67
CA PRO A 163 13.58 -1.70 -15.09
C PRO A 163 14.49 -2.92 -15.18
N ASN A 164 15.80 -2.72 -15.38
CA ASN A 164 16.78 -3.81 -15.45
C ASN A 164 17.22 -4.31 -14.05
N SER A 165 16.75 -3.67 -12.97
CA SER A 165 16.99 -4.14 -11.61
C SER A 165 16.12 -5.36 -11.33
N GLN A 166 16.62 -6.34 -10.56
CA GLN A 166 15.74 -7.38 -10.06
C GLN A 166 14.62 -6.76 -9.20
N PRO A 167 13.35 -7.15 -9.40
CA PRO A 167 12.25 -6.63 -8.60
C PRO A 167 12.44 -7.01 -7.13
N GLY A 168 12.46 -6.00 -6.26
CA GLY A 168 12.65 -6.16 -4.82
C GLY A 168 11.56 -7.03 -4.19
N LYS A 169 11.92 -7.87 -3.22
CA LYS A 169 10.95 -8.67 -2.46
C LYS A 169 10.52 -7.85 -1.25
N ILE A 170 9.22 -7.81 -0.96
CA ILE A 170 8.66 -7.03 0.17
C ILE A 170 9.26 -7.46 1.53
N PHE A 171 9.83 -8.68 1.63
CA PHE A 171 10.46 -9.21 2.85
C PHE A 171 11.95 -9.57 2.67
N ASP A 172 12.67 -8.89 1.77
CA ASP A 172 14.13 -8.95 1.81
C ASP A 172 14.71 -8.04 2.91
N VAL A 173 16.00 -8.22 3.19
CA VAL A 173 16.71 -7.48 4.25
C VAL A 173 16.64 -5.96 4.02
N GLY A 174 16.71 -5.51 2.76
CA GLY A 174 16.64 -4.09 2.42
C GLY A 174 15.28 -3.48 2.73
N SER A 175 14.19 -4.18 2.37
CA SER A 175 12.83 -3.78 2.69
C SER A 175 12.59 -3.73 4.21
N ILE A 176 13.10 -4.72 4.94
CA ILE A 176 13.02 -4.78 6.41
C ILE A 176 13.74 -3.60 7.05
N ILE A 177 14.97 -3.30 6.63
CA ILE A 177 15.70 -2.10 7.09
C ILE A 177 14.86 -0.85 6.84
N GLY A 178 14.29 -0.70 5.64
CA GLY A 178 13.43 0.43 5.32
C GLY A 178 12.17 0.52 6.19
N MET A 179 11.58 -0.62 6.60
CA MET A 179 10.46 -0.63 7.56
C MET A 179 10.89 -0.11 8.94
N PHE A 180 12.04 -0.55 9.45
CA PHE A 180 12.58 -0.05 10.72
C PHE A 180 12.91 1.44 10.66
N GLU A 181 13.51 1.93 9.58
CA GLU A 181 13.79 3.36 9.41
C GLU A 181 12.51 4.20 9.47
N ARG A 182 11.46 3.81 8.76
CA ARG A 182 10.17 4.53 8.79
C ARG A 182 9.53 4.50 10.18
N ALA A 183 9.63 3.38 10.89
CA ALA A 183 9.16 3.29 12.26
C ALA A 183 9.91 4.24 13.19
N LEU A 184 11.24 4.30 13.09
CA LEU A 184 12.07 5.23 13.87
C LEU A 184 11.78 6.69 13.52
N VAL A 185 11.58 7.01 12.24
CA VAL A 185 11.15 8.35 11.80
C VAL A 185 9.83 8.75 12.47
N LEU A 186 8.83 7.87 12.46
CA LEU A 186 7.54 8.13 13.10
C LEU A 186 7.68 8.32 14.61
N ILE A 187 8.49 7.49 15.28
CA ILE A 187 8.74 7.58 16.72
C ILE A 187 9.40 8.92 17.07
N PHE A 188 10.51 9.26 16.43
CA PHE A 188 11.24 10.48 16.74
C PHE A 188 10.47 11.75 16.37
N ALA A 189 9.74 11.74 15.24
CA ALA A 189 8.85 12.85 14.89
C ALA A 189 7.74 13.04 15.94
N SER A 190 7.21 11.95 16.51
CA SER A 190 6.20 12.00 17.58
C SER A 190 6.73 12.58 18.89
N PHE A 191 8.03 12.43 19.16
CA PHE A 191 8.72 13.12 20.28
C PHE A 191 9.20 14.53 19.93
N GLY A 192 9.04 14.98 18.68
CA GLY A 192 9.56 16.26 18.20
C GLY A 192 11.08 16.28 17.97
N ASP A 193 11.76 15.14 18.06
CA ASP A 193 13.21 15.02 17.89
C ASP A 193 13.59 14.79 16.42
N PHE A 194 13.48 15.84 15.62
CA PHE A 194 13.86 15.78 14.20
C PHE A 194 15.38 15.63 14.01
N ALA A 195 16.19 15.95 15.02
CA ALA A 195 17.64 15.76 14.96
C ALA A 195 18.02 14.27 14.98
N ALA A 196 17.31 13.46 15.78
CA ALA A 196 17.50 12.00 15.78
C ALA A 196 17.19 11.35 14.42
N ILE A 197 16.24 11.90 13.66
CA ILE A 197 15.96 11.45 12.28
C ILE A 197 17.16 11.71 11.37
N ALA A 198 17.78 12.89 11.48
CA ALA A 198 18.98 13.22 10.70
C ALA A 198 20.13 12.27 11.04
N ILE A 199 20.31 11.93 12.33
CA ILE A 199 21.34 10.97 12.78
C ILE A 199 21.14 9.59 12.12
N ILE A 200 19.90 9.07 12.06
CA ILE A 200 19.63 7.78 11.38
C ILE A 200 20.06 7.84 9.92
N ILE A 201 19.68 8.90 9.20
CA ILE A 201 20.03 9.06 7.78
C ILE A 201 21.55 9.18 7.61
N THR A 202 22.23 9.90 8.50
CA THR A 202 23.69 10.01 8.51
C THR A 202 24.36 8.66 8.73
N ILE A 203 23.93 7.88 9.74
CA ILE A 203 24.47 6.55 10.02
C ILE A 203 24.28 5.63 8.80
N LYS A 204 23.08 5.63 8.21
CA LYS A 204 22.76 4.85 7.00
C LYS A 204 23.67 5.21 5.84
N THR A 205 23.92 6.51 5.64
CA THR A 205 24.74 7.03 4.54
C THR A 205 26.22 6.72 4.78
N TRP A 206 26.68 6.83 6.03
CA TRP A 206 28.06 6.49 6.41
C TRP A 206 28.36 5.01 6.20
N ALA A 207 27.45 4.12 6.62
CA ALA A 207 27.58 2.68 6.45
C ALA A 207 27.69 2.23 4.97
N ARG A 208 27.20 3.06 4.04
CA ARG A 208 27.25 2.79 2.58
C ARG A 208 28.16 3.74 1.80
N SER A 209 29.06 4.44 2.48
CA SER A 209 29.94 5.45 1.88
C SER A 209 30.77 4.94 0.70
N ASN A 210 31.22 3.67 0.75
CA ASN A 210 31.93 3.05 -0.37
C ASN A 210 31.01 2.75 -1.57
N ASP A 211 29.82 2.21 -1.32
CA ASP A 211 28.84 1.90 -2.38
C ASP A 211 28.35 3.16 -3.08
N LEU A 212 28.24 4.28 -2.35
CA LEU A 212 27.83 5.58 -2.88
C LEU A 212 28.81 6.14 -3.93
N LYS A 213 30.02 5.58 -4.07
CA LYS A 213 30.93 5.95 -5.16
C LYS A 213 30.35 5.55 -6.53
N ASP A 214 29.61 4.45 -6.60
CA ASP A 214 28.90 4.05 -7.82
C ASP A 214 27.71 4.99 -8.11
N PRO A 215 27.67 5.68 -9.26
CA PRO A 215 26.60 6.63 -9.59
C PRO A 215 25.21 6.00 -9.65
N GLU A 216 25.09 4.78 -10.16
CA GLU A 216 23.80 4.10 -10.27
C GLU A 216 23.25 3.76 -8.89
N PHE A 217 24.07 3.15 -8.04
CA PHE A 217 23.73 2.86 -6.65
C PHE A 217 23.38 4.13 -5.88
N ARG A 218 24.15 5.20 -6.04
CA ARG A 218 23.92 6.48 -5.37
C ARG A 218 22.56 7.07 -5.68
N ASN A 219 22.17 7.10 -6.96
CA ASN A 219 20.88 7.63 -7.38
C ASN A 219 19.72 6.76 -6.85
N LYS A 220 19.87 5.43 -6.89
CA LYS A 220 18.89 4.49 -6.30
C LYS A 220 18.75 4.72 -4.78
N TYR A 221 19.87 4.83 -4.08
CA TYR A 221 19.90 5.05 -2.63
C TYR A 221 19.23 6.37 -2.23
N LEU A 222 19.55 7.46 -2.92
CA LEU A 222 18.98 8.79 -2.65
C LEU A 222 17.48 8.79 -2.90
N LEU A 223 17.04 8.28 -4.05
CA LEU A 223 15.62 8.19 -4.41
C LEU A 223 14.83 7.40 -3.36
N GLY A 224 15.29 6.19 -3.02
CA GLY A 224 14.60 5.34 -2.06
C GLY A 224 14.53 5.95 -0.66
N THR A 225 15.63 6.55 -0.19
CA THR A 225 15.69 7.15 1.14
C THR A 225 14.81 8.40 1.24
N LEU A 226 14.84 9.29 0.24
CA LEU A 226 14.00 10.48 0.24
C LEU A 226 12.50 10.16 0.09
N ALA A 227 12.14 9.23 -0.81
CA ALA A 227 10.75 8.81 -0.96
C ALA A 227 10.22 8.16 0.33
N SER A 228 11.01 7.30 0.97
CA SER A 228 10.67 6.67 2.25
C SER A 228 10.48 7.71 3.36
N LEU A 229 11.38 8.69 3.46
CA LEU A 229 11.32 9.76 4.46
C LEU A 229 10.07 10.63 4.28
N VAL A 230 9.76 11.04 3.05
CA VAL A 230 8.55 11.84 2.74
C VAL A 230 7.29 11.08 3.15
N LEU A 231 7.19 9.79 2.81
CA LEU A 231 6.02 8.99 3.16
C LEU A 231 5.89 8.73 4.66
N ALA A 232 7.02 8.57 5.38
CA ALA A 232 7.04 8.50 6.83
C ALA A 232 6.56 9.80 7.50
N LEU A 233 7.01 10.94 7.00
CA LEU A 233 6.58 12.25 7.51
C LEU A 233 5.10 12.54 7.19
N ILE A 234 4.59 12.10 6.05
CA ILE A 234 3.14 12.18 5.75
C ILE A 234 2.34 11.34 6.76
N ALA A 235 2.80 10.13 7.09
CA ALA A 235 2.14 9.32 8.12
C ALA A 235 2.16 10.00 9.49
N PHE A 236 3.27 10.64 9.87
CA PHE A 236 3.37 11.45 11.08
C PHE A 236 2.39 12.63 11.08
N LEU A 237 2.24 13.35 9.95
CA LEU A 237 1.27 14.43 9.85
C LEU A 237 -0.17 13.93 10.06
N ILE A 238 -0.52 12.78 9.47
CA ILE A 238 -1.85 12.17 9.68
C ILE A 238 -2.03 11.71 11.13
N TYR A 239 -0.99 11.18 11.77
CA TYR A 239 -1.01 10.82 13.19
C TYR A 239 -1.25 12.04 14.10
N ARG A 240 -0.68 13.20 13.74
CA ARG A 240 -0.80 14.44 14.51
C ARG A 240 -2.17 15.11 14.37
N LEU A 241 -2.79 15.04 13.19
CA LEU A 241 -4.13 15.56 12.90
C LEU A 241 -5.18 14.76 13.66
#